data_AF-A0A6J8DN47-F1
#
_entry.id   AF-A0A6J8DN47-F1
#
_cell.length_a   1.000
_cell.length_b   1.000
_cell.length_c   1.000
_cell.angle_alpha   90.00
_cell.angle_beta   90.00
_cell.angle_gamma   90.00
#
_symmetry.space_group_name_H-M   'P 1'
#
loop_
_entity.id
_entity.type
_entity.pdbx_description
1 polymer ?
#
loop_
_entity_poly.entity_id
_entity_poly.type
_entity_poly.pdbx_seq_one_letter_code
_entity_poly.pdbx_strand_id
1 'polypeptide(L)'
;MEETEWNDMVENYPRNTQMVKFLTLIDLRENGKRFKDLAKGLSEMKITTHTLCMMRRRKQVISSIPDDILDSVPTDEILDNISTQIGKMVFQLGIELGLSIADLENIDKCNCDLTAQSKEVLFTWRRDRLVRPTIRVLEQALVNSRKGARCLEEVVNNVDPKTLRAVETVTDRIRDNADRMIQNIQISQILDHMMTHLVISVDDRCEIEHYPRQDDQNKALLDIVIKRREPAYSVFVDGLRNYGYEDIANDLKCDTQDISPITALVSAENEGLSDWNVPLYKVRLQKNYLKIITDIQHDSIVDHLITSDVVSVDDGKKIESGKTPQEKNRNLMNILLHKDERGFNEFLKALRKDSIYADLADQIEKTEVTRTDMANLHKCLK
;
A
#
# COMPACT_ATOMS: atom_id res chain seq x y z
N MET A 1 34.43 -4.30 -30.80
CA MET A 1 34.94 -5.61 -30.37
C MET A 1 35.30 -6.32 -31.65
N GLU A 2 36.59 -6.39 -31.94
CA GLU A 2 37.08 -7.03 -33.16
C GLU A 2 37.01 -8.55 -32.99
N GLU A 3 36.85 -9.29 -34.10
CA GLU A 3 36.68 -10.75 -34.15
C GLU A 3 37.80 -11.52 -33.41
N THR A 4 38.96 -10.89 -33.26
CA THR A 4 40.13 -11.35 -32.50
C THR A 4 39.92 -11.34 -30.99
N GLU A 5 39.24 -10.35 -30.41
CA GLU A 5 38.92 -10.29 -28.98
C GLU A 5 37.86 -11.34 -28.57
N TRP A 6 36.98 -11.70 -29.51
CA TRP A 6 35.96 -12.72 -29.30
C TRP A 6 36.56 -14.13 -29.21
N ASN A 7 37.50 -14.45 -30.11
CA ASN A 7 38.13 -15.76 -30.14
C ASN A 7 39.03 -16.00 -28.91
N ASP A 8 39.73 -14.96 -28.45
CA ASP A 8 40.60 -15.05 -27.27
C ASP A 8 39.82 -15.25 -25.95
N MET A 9 38.57 -14.75 -25.90
CA MET A 9 37.66 -14.95 -24.76
C MET A 9 37.06 -16.37 -24.73
N VAL A 10 36.88 -17.01 -25.89
CA VAL A 10 36.28 -18.34 -26.02
C VAL A 10 37.31 -19.45 -25.79
N GLU A 11 38.55 -19.28 -26.23
CA GLU A 11 39.59 -20.31 -26.10
C GLU A 11 40.22 -20.38 -24.70
N ASN A 12 40.29 -19.27 -23.95
CA ASN A 12 41.04 -19.22 -22.69
C ASN A 12 40.25 -19.52 -21.40
N TYR A 13 38.93 -19.77 -21.45
CA TYR A 13 38.12 -19.99 -20.24
C TYR A 13 37.19 -21.23 -20.33
N PRO A 14 37.70 -22.45 -20.04
CA PRO A 14 36.92 -23.69 -20.20
C PRO A 14 35.79 -23.89 -19.18
N ARG A 15 35.63 -23.01 -18.18
CA ARG A 15 34.69 -23.20 -17.06
C ARG A 15 33.37 -22.43 -17.16
N ASN A 16 33.05 -21.82 -18.30
CA ASN A 16 31.80 -21.06 -18.40
C ASN A 16 30.95 -21.42 -19.62
N THR A 17 30.79 -22.72 -19.87
CA THR A 17 29.90 -23.29 -20.90
C THR A 17 28.46 -22.75 -20.78
N GLN A 18 28.01 -22.39 -19.58
CA GLN A 18 26.70 -21.77 -19.38
C GLN A 18 26.65 -20.31 -19.85
N MET A 19 27.72 -19.53 -19.63
CA MET A 19 27.81 -18.14 -20.08
C MET A 19 27.95 -18.04 -21.60
N VAL A 20 28.71 -18.94 -22.22
CA VAL A 20 28.78 -19.03 -23.68
C VAL A 20 27.41 -19.38 -24.26
N LYS A 21 26.73 -20.41 -23.74
CA LYS A 21 25.36 -20.77 -24.17
C LYS A 21 24.34 -19.65 -23.95
N PHE A 22 24.46 -18.89 -22.86
CA PHE A 22 23.60 -17.74 -22.57
C PHE A 22 23.83 -16.59 -23.57
N LEU A 23 25.10 -16.28 -23.89
CA LEU A 23 25.44 -15.27 -24.89
C LEU A 23 25.02 -15.72 -26.29
N THR A 24 25.15 -17.00 -26.64
CA THR A 24 24.63 -17.55 -27.90
C THR A 24 23.10 -17.46 -27.97
N LEU A 25 22.38 -17.66 -26.85
CA LEU A 25 20.91 -17.49 -26.81
C LEU A 25 20.47 -16.02 -26.95
N ILE A 26 21.27 -15.07 -26.46
CA ILE A 26 21.04 -13.64 -26.67
C ILE A 26 21.29 -13.26 -28.13
N ASP A 27 22.37 -13.74 -28.76
CA ASP A 27 22.66 -13.55 -30.19
C ASP A 27 21.60 -14.19 -31.11
N LEU A 28 21.04 -15.33 -30.68
CA LEU A 28 19.94 -16.00 -31.41
C LEU A 28 18.62 -15.20 -31.38
N ARG A 29 18.45 -14.27 -30.43
CA ARG A 29 17.29 -13.36 -30.36
C ARG A 29 17.40 -12.21 -31.34
N GLU A 30 18.61 -11.71 -31.63
CA GLU A 30 18.84 -10.67 -32.63
C GLU A 30 18.51 -11.16 -34.06
N ASN A 31 18.44 -12.47 -34.26
CA ASN A 31 18.11 -13.13 -35.53
C ASN A 31 16.64 -13.60 -35.68
N GLY A 32 15.70 -13.09 -34.87
CA GLY A 32 14.27 -13.20 -35.14
C GLY A 32 13.56 -14.52 -34.80
N LYS A 33 14.14 -15.38 -33.94
CA LYS A 33 13.46 -16.61 -33.45
C LYS A 33 12.42 -16.33 -32.35
N ARG A 34 11.44 -17.24 -32.17
CA ARG A 34 10.27 -17.05 -31.28
C ARG A 34 10.60 -17.33 -29.80
N PHE A 35 10.01 -16.53 -28.93
CA PHE A 35 10.21 -16.45 -27.47
C PHE A 35 10.16 -17.76 -26.66
N LYS A 36 9.31 -18.72 -27.07
CA LYS A 36 9.19 -20.05 -26.44
C LYS A 36 10.53 -20.81 -26.32
N ASP A 37 11.47 -20.52 -27.21
CA ASP A 37 12.77 -21.18 -27.25
C ASP A 37 13.74 -20.61 -26.18
N LEU A 38 13.56 -19.35 -25.76
CA LEU A 38 14.37 -18.69 -24.74
C LEU A 38 13.92 -19.07 -23.32
N ALA A 39 12.61 -19.06 -23.05
CA ALA A 39 12.07 -19.49 -21.75
C ALA A 39 12.39 -20.97 -21.46
N LYS A 40 12.27 -21.82 -22.49
CA LYS A 40 12.72 -23.22 -22.44
C LYS A 40 14.23 -23.32 -22.15
N GLY A 41 15.06 -22.55 -22.86
CA GLY A 41 16.51 -22.54 -22.63
C GLY A 41 16.90 -22.08 -21.21
N LEU A 42 16.25 -21.06 -20.67
CA LEU A 42 16.53 -20.54 -19.32
C LEU A 42 16.07 -21.50 -18.21
N SER A 43 14.90 -22.12 -18.37
CA SER A 43 14.39 -23.14 -17.42
C SER A 43 15.27 -24.40 -17.40
N GLU A 44 15.79 -24.83 -18.55
CA GLU A 44 16.74 -25.94 -18.66
C GLU A 44 18.10 -25.65 -17.98
N MET A 45 18.49 -24.37 -17.90
CA MET A 45 19.77 -23.96 -17.30
C MET A 45 19.73 -23.80 -15.77
N LYS A 46 18.55 -23.89 -15.12
CA LYS A 46 18.37 -23.68 -13.66
C LYS A 46 18.99 -22.36 -13.15
N ILE A 47 19.06 -21.33 -14.00
CA ILE A 47 19.65 -20.04 -13.63
C ILE A 47 18.62 -19.26 -12.81
N THR A 48 19.01 -18.80 -11.62
CA THR A 48 18.13 -17.99 -10.79
C THR A 48 18.02 -16.56 -11.33
N THR A 49 16.89 -15.88 -11.08
CA THR A 49 16.70 -14.45 -11.41
C THR A 49 17.85 -13.58 -10.89
N HIS A 50 18.37 -13.90 -9.69
CA HIS A 50 19.52 -13.22 -9.10
C HIS A 50 20.82 -13.38 -9.93
N THR A 51 21.07 -14.59 -10.45
CA THR A 51 22.25 -14.88 -11.28
C THR A 51 22.20 -14.11 -12.62
N LEU A 52 21.02 -13.99 -13.24
CA LEU A 52 20.82 -13.18 -14.45
C LEU A 52 21.13 -11.70 -14.22
N CYS A 53 20.64 -11.14 -13.10
CA CYS A 53 20.92 -9.74 -12.73
C CYS A 53 22.42 -9.49 -12.47
N MET A 54 23.11 -10.43 -11.82
CA MET A 54 24.54 -10.34 -11.54
C MET A 54 25.42 -10.41 -12.80
N MET A 55 25.05 -11.25 -13.78
CA MET A 55 25.81 -11.41 -15.02
C MET A 55 25.79 -10.15 -15.92
N ARG A 56 24.72 -9.35 -15.85
CA ARG A 56 24.57 -8.14 -16.68
C ARG A 56 25.28 -6.91 -16.12
N ARG A 57 25.34 -6.75 -14.79
CA ARG A 57 26.02 -5.61 -14.13
C ARG A 57 27.51 -5.48 -14.47
N ARG A 58 28.15 -6.55 -14.98
CA ARG A 58 29.58 -6.55 -15.35
C ARG A 58 29.89 -5.93 -16.72
N LYS A 59 28.90 -5.50 -17.52
CA LYS A 59 29.12 -5.12 -18.93
C LYS A 59 28.84 -3.66 -19.31
N GLN A 60 28.61 -2.72 -18.38
CA GLN A 60 28.30 -1.33 -18.76
C GLN A 60 29.08 -0.28 -17.95
N VAL A 61 29.79 0.59 -18.69
CA VAL A 61 30.26 1.91 -18.24
C VAL A 61 29.13 2.89 -18.59
N ILE A 62 28.60 3.62 -17.60
CA ILE A 62 27.44 4.52 -17.76
C ILE A 62 27.94 5.97 -17.79
N SER A 63 27.53 6.74 -18.80
CA SER A 63 27.49 8.20 -18.76
C SER A 63 26.26 8.64 -17.96
N SER A 64 26.47 9.44 -16.91
CA SER A 64 25.49 9.81 -15.88
C SER A 64 24.36 10.71 -16.38
N ILE A 65 23.14 10.43 -15.90
CA ILE A 65 22.01 11.38 -15.81
C ILE A 65 22.06 12.02 -14.41
N PRO A 66 21.65 13.29 -14.25
CA PRO A 66 21.51 13.93 -12.94
C PRO A 66 20.65 13.11 -11.95
N ASP A 67 21.09 13.02 -10.70
CA ASP A 67 20.47 12.19 -9.62
C ASP A 67 19.07 12.68 -9.17
N ASP A 68 18.52 13.76 -9.75
CA ASP A 68 17.36 14.51 -9.27
C ASP A 68 16.03 14.20 -10.00
N ILE A 69 16.00 13.25 -10.95
CA ILE A 69 14.87 13.10 -11.88
C ILE A 69 13.74 12.16 -11.37
N LEU A 70 13.98 11.23 -10.44
CA LEU A 70 12.91 10.38 -9.86
C LEU A 70 13.09 10.13 -8.34
N ASP A 71 12.95 11.19 -7.53
CA ASP A 71 12.93 11.06 -6.07
C ASP A 71 11.62 10.45 -5.51
N SER A 72 10.60 10.25 -6.36
CA SER A 72 9.28 9.76 -5.98
C SER A 72 8.73 8.62 -6.86
N VAL A 73 7.78 7.85 -6.31
CA VAL A 73 7.16 6.68 -6.96
C VAL A 73 6.22 7.15 -8.09
N PRO A 74 6.35 6.64 -9.33
CA PRO A 74 5.50 7.03 -10.46
C PRO A 74 3.99 6.76 -10.26
N THR A 75 3.14 7.66 -10.75
CA THR A 75 1.66 7.54 -10.71
C THR A 75 1.12 6.55 -11.77
N ASP A 76 -0.16 6.16 -11.66
CA ASP A 76 -0.81 5.25 -12.63
C ASP A 76 -0.78 5.74 -14.06
N GLU A 77 -1.03 7.04 -14.25
CA GLU A 77 -0.99 7.67 -15.57
C GLU A 77 0.41 7.64 -16.17
N ILE A 78 1.45 7.86 -15.33
CA ILE A 78 2.84 7.75 -15.74
C ILE A 78 3.14 6.29 -16.14
N LEU A 79 2.74 5.31 -15.32
CA LEU A 79 2.95 3.90 -15.62
C LEU A 79 2.20 3.44 -16.88
N ASP A 80 1.00 3.94 -17.15
CA ASP A 80 0.24 3.67 -18.38
C ASP A 80 0.96 4.21 -19.62
N ASN A 81 1.45 5.45 -19.54
CA ASN A 81 2.21 6.05 -20.64
C ASN A 81 3.53 5.31 -20.89
N ILE A 82 4.24 4.91 -19.84
CA ILE A 82 5.47 4.12 -19.96
C ILE A 82 5.13 2.72 -20.51
N SER A 83 4.01 2.12 -20.12
CA SER A 83 3.63 0.76 -20.56
C SER A 83 3.40 0.64 -22.07
N THR A 84 2.75 1.63 -22.68
CA THR A 84 2.49 1.71 -24.14
C THR A 84 3.78 1.80 -24.96
N GLN A 85 4.86 2.18 -24.27
CA GLN A 85 6.14 2.61 -24.82
C GLN A 85 7.22 1.51 -24.73
N ILE A 86 7.17 0.68 -23.68
CA ILE A 86 8.13 -0.39 -23.38
C ILE A 86 8.04 -1.55 -24.39
N GLY A 87 6.84 -1.90 -24.87
CA GLY A 87 6.62 -2.93 -25.88
C GLY A 87 7.34 -4.26 -25.59
N LYS A 88 8.20 -4.73 -26.52
CA LYS A 88 8.89 -6.04 -26.45
C LYS A 88 9.95 -6.16 -25.33
N MET A 89 10.20 -5.10 -24.56
CA MET A 89 11.16 -5.12 -23.44
C MET A 89 10.53 -5.52 -22.10
N VAL A 90 9.23 -5.83 -22.08
CA VAL A 90 8.46 -6.05 -20.86
C VAL A 90 9.03 -7.09 -19.91
N PHE A 91 9.47 -8.21 -20.47
CA PHE A 91 9.97 -9.34 -19.69
C PHE A 91 11.34 -9.02 -19.08
N GLN A 92 12.17 -8.28 -19.83
CA GLN A 92 13.47 -7.82 -19.35
C GLN A 92 13.30 -6.81 -18.23
N LEU A 93 12.37 -5.87 -18.40
CA LEU A 93 12.02 -4.89 -17.37
C LEU A 93 11.50 -5.61 -16.12
N GLY A 94 10.59 -6.56 -16.26
CA GLY A 94 10.05 -7.31 -15.12
C GLY A 94 11.11 -8.07 -14.31
N ILE A 95 12.09 -8.68 -15.00
CA ILE A 95 13.25 -9.30 -14.34
C ILE A 95 14.11 -8.26 -13.62
N GLU A 96 14.39 -7.12 -14.26
CA GLU A 96 15.19 -6.04 -13.66
C GLU A 96 14.48 -5.46 -12.44
N LEU A 97 13.16 -5.30 -12.49
CA LEU A 97 12.28 -4.89 -11.40
C LEU A 97 12.12 -5.97 -10.30
N GLY A 98 12.68 -7.16 -10.48
CA GLY A 98 12.73 -8.21 -9.46
C GLY A 98 11.49 -9.10 -9.38
N LEU A 99 10.61 -9.08 -10.37
CA LEU A 99 9.47 -9.99 -10.45
C LEU A 99 9.95 -11.43 -10.67
N SER A 100 9.19 -12.41 -10.14
CA SER A 100 9.51 -13.81 -10.36
C SER A 100 9.18 -14.22 -11.81
N ILE A 101 9.85 -15.26 -12.31
CA ILE A 101 9.54 -15.80 -13.64
C ILE A 101 8.08 -16.28 -13.71
N ALA A 102 7.55 -16.82 -12.60
CA ALA A 102 6.16 -17.26 -12.51
C ALA A 102 5.18 -16.08 -12.65
N ASP A 103 5.48 -14.93 -12.05
CA ASP A 103 4.66 -13.72 -12.17
C ASP A 103 4.67 -13.23 -13.62
N LEU A 104 5.84 -13.20 -14.25
CA LEU A 104 5.97 -12.78 -15.65
C LEU A 104 5.28 -13.73 -16.63
N GLU A 105 5.32 -15.05 -16.38
CA GLU A 105 4.57 -16.04 -17.17
C GLU A 105 3.05 -15.92 -16.98
N ASN A 106 2.60 -15.61 -15.76
CA ASN A 106 1.18 -15.34 -15.50
C ASN A 106 0.73 -14.06 -16.22
N ILE A 107 1.54 -13.00 -16.18
CA ILE A 107 1.27 -11.74 -16.90
C ILE A 107 1.22 -11.96 -18.41
N ASP A 108 2.12 -12.77 -18.99
CA ASP A 108 2.14 -13.11 -20.42
C ASP A 108 0.92 -13.94 -20.83
N LYS A 109 0.49 -14.91 -19.99
CA LYS A 109 -0.70 -15.72 -20.25
C LYS A 109 -2.01 -14.93 -20.20
N CYS A 110 -2.10 -13.96 -19.30
CA CYS A 110 -3.33 -13.20 -19.06
C CYS A 110 -3.50 -12.01 -20.00
N ASN A 111 -2.44 -11.54 -20.66
CA ASN A 111 -2.47 -10.33 -21.48
C ASN A 111 -1.98 -10.62 -22.90
N CYS A 112 -2.87 -10.45 -23.88
CA CYS A 112 -2.55 -10.68 -25.29
C CYS A 112 -1.79 -9.51 -25.95
N ASP A 113 -1.72 -8.35 -25.29
CA ASP A 113 -1.06 -7.14 -25.78
C ASP A 113 0.15 -6.77 -24.91
N LEU A 114 1.26 -6.39 -25.56
CA LEU A 114 2.52 -6.02 -24.90
C LEU A 114 2.38 -4.77 -24.03
N THR A 115 1.47 -3.86 -24.38
CA THR A 115 1.15 -2.69 -23.55
C THR A 115 0.49 -3.13 -22.26
N ALA A 116 -0.52 -4.00 -22.34
CA ALA A 116 -1.19 -4.56 -21.17
C ALA A 116 -0.23 -5.38 -20.29
N GLN A 117 0.67 -6.16 -20.89
CA GLN A 117 1.74 -6.84 -20.16
C GLN A 117 2.68 -5.85 -19.45
N SER A 118 3.03 -4.72 -20.10
CA SER A 118 3.94 -3.71 -19.54
C SER A 118 3.30 -2.96 -18.40
N LYS A 119 2.02 -2.70 -18.53
CA LYS A 119 1.18 -2.12 -17.49
C LYS A 119 1.18 -3.08 -16.30
N GLU A 120 0.81 -4.34 -16.49
CA GLU A 120 0.73 -5.26 -15.37
C GLU A 120 2.09 -5.53 -14.69
N VAL A 121 3.20 -5.56 -15.43
CA VAL A 121 4.56 -5.63 -14.86
C VAL A 121 4.86 -4.43 -13.96
N LEU A 122 4.61 -3.21 -14.44
CA LEU A 122 4.85 -1.99 -13.68
C LEU A 122 3.92 -1.86 -12.48
N PHE A 123 2.66 -2.24 -12.64
CA PHE A 123 1.68 -2.21 -11.56
C PHE A 123 1.97 -3.28 -10.50
N THR A 124 2.29 -4.51 -10.89
CA THR A 124 2.69 -5.59 -9.97
C THR A 124 3.95 -5.20 -9.20
N TRP A 125 4.95 -4.66 -9.90
CA TRP A 125 6.15 -4.10 -9.28
C TRP A 125 5.83 -3.03 -8.22
N ARG A 126 4.93 -2.10 -8.53
CA ARG A 126 4.53 -1.04 -7.60
C ARG A 126 3.74 -1.59 -6.41
N ARG A 127 2.87 -2.58 -6.61
CA ARG A 127 2.06 -3.21 -5.56
C ARG A 127 2.95 -3.97 -4.55
N ASP A 128 4.01 -4.63 -5.02
CA ASP A 128 4.79 -5.56 -4.20
C ASP A 128 5.90 -4.93 -3.34
N ARG A 129 6.31 -3.67 -3.52
CA ARG A 129 7.49 -3.11 -2.81
C ARG A 129 7.43 -1.59 -2.50
N LEU A 130 7.75 -1.22 -1.26
CA LEU A 130 7.75 0.16 -0.71
C LEU A 130 9.14 0.87 -0.68
N VAL A 131 10.16 0.46 -1.46
CA VAL A 131 11.55 0.92 -1.21
C VAL A 131 12.20 1.63 -2.40
N ARG A 132 12.83 2.79 -2.13
CA ARG A 132 13.65 3.65 -3.05
C ARG A 132 14.65 2.95 -4.01
N PRO A 133 15.33 1.84 -3.66
CA PRO A 133 16.29 1.17 -4.56
C PRO A 133 15.69 0.73 -5.89
N THR A 134 14.38 0.55 -5.94
CA THR A 134 13.66 0.05 -7.10
C THR A 134 13.32 1.15 -8.11
N ILE A 135 13.23 2.42 -7.67
CA ILE A 135 13.08 3.55 -8.59
C ILE A 135 14.34 3.65 -9.45
N ARG A 136 15.54 3.68 -8.84
CA ARG A 136 16.83 3.64 -9.57
C ARG A 136 16.95 2.50 -10.58
N VAL A 137 16.36 1.34 -10.28
CA VAL A 137 16.33 0.20 -11.20
C VAL A 137 15.38 0.46 -12.38
N LEU A 138 14.21 1.06 -12.13
CA LEU A 138 13.30 1.53 -13.17
C LEU A 138 13.96 2.62 -14.02
N GLU A 139 14.66 3.59 -13.40
CA GLU A 139 15.44 4.61 -14.12
C GLU A 139 16.46 3.94 -15.02
N GLN A 140 17.31 3.06 -14.47
CA GLN A 140 18.36 2.40 -15.23
C GLN A 140 17.80 1.56 -16.37
N ALA A 141 16.69 0.85 -16.16
CA ALA A 141 16.03 0.05 -17.18
C ALA A 141 15.47 0.92 -18.32
N LEU A 142 14.89 2.07 -17.98
CA LEU A 142 14.32 3.01 -18.94
C LEU A 142 15.40 3.79 -19.69
N VAL A 143 16.49 4.20 -19.03
CA VAL A 143 17.68 4.84 -19.61
C VAL A 143 18.39 3.92 -20.59
N ASN A 144 18.48 2.63 -20.25
CA ASN A 144 19.02 1.61 -21.15
C ASN A 144 18.15 1.37 -22.40
N SER A 145 16.90 1.82 -22.39
CA SER A 145 16.05 1.82 -23.57
C SER A 145 16.11 3.20 -24.25
N ARG A 146 16.71 3.28 -25.44
CA ARG A 146 16.80 4.55 -26.22
C ARG A 146 15.45 5.24 -26.45
N LYS A 147 14.34 4.50 -26.37
CA LYS A 147 12.97 5.04 -26.44
C LYS A 147 12.45 5.46 -25.07
N GLY A 148 12.68 4.71 -24.00
CA GLY A 148 12.17 5.03 -22.66
C GLY A 148 12.76 6.30 -22.04
N ALA A 149 14.00 6.66 -22.38
CA ALA A 149 14.61 7.91 -21.88
C ALA A 149 13.84 9.17 -22.33
N ARG A 150 13.45 9.27 -23.61
CA ARG A 150 12.63 10.41 -24.10
C ARG A 150 11.24 10.44 -23.50
N CYS A 151 10.68 9.26 -23.21
CA CYS A 151 9.30 9.15 -22.75
C CYS A 151 9.17 9.40 -21.25
N LEU A 152 10.19 9.05 -20.46
CA LEU A 152 10.32 9.55 -19.10
C LEU A 152 10.41 11.07 -19.09
N GLU A 153 11.25 11.64 -19.95
CA GLU A 153 11.41 13.08 -20.04
C GLU A 153 10.08 13.76 -20.43
N GLU A 154 9.35 13.23 -21.42
CA GLU A 154 8.04 13.74 -21.83
C GLU A 154 6.96 13.56 -20.75
N VAL A 155 6.94 12.44 -20.04
CA VAL A 155 5.96 12.19 -18.97
C VAL A 155 6.27 13.01 -17.72
N VAL A 156 7.54 13.12 -17.31
CA VAL A 156 7.98 14.00 -16.21
C VAL A 156 7.74 15.46 -16.54
N ASN A 157 7.96 15.88 -17.80
CA ASN A 157 7.67 17.24 -18.25
C ASN A 157 6.16 17.54 -18.38
N ASN A 158 5.31 16.51 -18.52
CA ASN A 158 3.86 16.65 -18.60
C ASN A 158 3.14 16.55 -17.26
N VAL A 159 3.78 15.97 -16.23
CA VAL A 159 3.25 16.01 -14.86
C VAL A 159 3.48 17.41 -14.31
N ASP A 160 2.41 18.14 -13.99
CA ASP A 160 2.53 19.48 -13.40
C ASP A 160 3.48 19.42 -12.18
N PRO A 161 4.63 20.13 -12.22
CA PRO A 161 5.57 20.17 -11.10
C PRO A 161 4.96 20.63 -9.77
N LYS A 162 3.76 21.22 -9.79
CA LYS A 162 3.00 21.52 -8.57
C LYS A 162 2.45 20.25 -7.90
N THR A 163 2.05 19.24 -8.66
CA THR A 163 1.47 17.98 -8.14
C THR A 163 2.52 17.09 -7.50
N LEU A 164 3.70 16.96 -8.11
CA LEU A 164 4.85 16.25 -7.54
C LEU A 164 5.30 16.90 -6.23
N ARG A 165 5.43 18.24 -6.22
CA ARG A 165 5.76 18.98 -5.00
C ARG A 165 4.70 18.82 -3.90
N ALA A 166 3.42 18.75 -4.24
CA ALA A 166 2.37 18.60 -3.23
C ALA A 166 2.47 17.27 -2.45
N VAL A 167 2.74 16.14 -3.13
CA VAL A 167 2.86 14.83 -2.46
C VAL A 167 4.11 14.72 -1.59
N GLU A 168 5.22 15.31 -2.03
CA GLU A 168 6.45 15.41 -1.23
C GLU A 168 6.23 16.30 0.01
N THR A 169 5.46 17.38 -0.13
CA THR A 169 5.24 18.32 0.99
C THR A 169 4.54 17.70 2.20
N VAL A 170 3.59 16.77 2.02
CA VAL A 170 2.87 16.19 3.16
C VAL A 170 3.79 15.32 4.01
N THR A 171 4.57 14.46 3.37
CA THR A 171 5.47 13.56 4.10
C THR A 171 6.58 14.34 4.79
N ASP A 172 7.12 15.36 4.13
CA ASP A 172 8.19 16.18 4.69
C ASP A 172 7.68 17.03 5.85
N ARG A 173 6.47 17.60 5.76
CA ARG A 173 5.84 18.30 6.90
C ARG A 173 5.65 17.41 8.12
N ILE A 174 5.24 16.15 7.93
CA ILE A 174 5.12 15.19 9.04
C ILE A 174 6.50 14.95 9.66
N ARG A 175 7.55 14.73 8.84
CA ARG A 175 8.91 14.49 9.32
C ARG A 175 9.48 15.70 10.06
N ASP A 176 9.30 16.90 9.52
CA ASP A 176 9.79 18.16 10.09
C ASP A 176 9.16 18.45 11.46
N ASN A 177 7.94 17.96 11.70
CA ASN A 177 7.23 18.14 12.96
C ASN A 177 7.18 16.87 13.83
N ALA A 178 7.85 15.78 13.43
CA ALA A 178 7.72 14.47 14.04
C ALA A 178 8.07 14.47 15.54
N ASP A 179 9.16 15.11 15.93
CA ASP A 179 9.60 15.13 17.33
C ASP A 179 8.56 15.78 18.26
N ARG A 180 7.95 16.89 17.81
CA ARG A 180 6.88 17.56 18.56
C ARG A 180 5.63 16.70 18.66
N MET A 181 5.25 16.04 17.57
CA MET A 181 4.11 15.13 17.55
C MET A 181 4.30 13.95 18.49
N ILE A 182 5.48 13.33 18.43
CA ILE A 182 5.87 12.17 19.24
C ILE A 182 5.82 12.51 20.74
N GLN A 183 6.21 13.72 21.13
CA GLN A 183 6.27 14.12 22.53
C GLN A 183 4.94 14.61 23.12
N ASN A 184 4.07 15.23 22.31
CA ASN A 184 2.94 16.01 22.84
C ASN A 184 1.57 15.36 22.63
N ILE A 185 1.42 14.46 21.65
CA ILE A 185 0.10 13.92 21.27
C ILE A 185 -0.32 12.77 22.19
N GLN A 186 -1.56 12.83 22.71
CA GLN A 186 -2.25 11.72 23.35
C GLN A 186 -2.91 10.84 22.29
N ILE A 187 -2.24 9.74 21.98
CA ILE A 187 -2.56 8.94 20.79
C ILE A 187 -3.96 8.35 20.79
N SER A 188 -4.45 7.92 21.95
CA SER A 188 -5.71 7.16 22.06
C SER A 188 -6.90 7.92 21.47
N GLN A 189 -6.96 9.23 21.68
CA GLN A 189 -8.01 10.12 21.17
C GLN A 189 -7.93 10.26 19.64
N ILE A 190 -6.71 10.44 19.12
CA ILE A 190 -6.48 10.53 17.67
C ILE A 190 -6.85 9.21 16.98
N LEU A 191 -6.50 8.06 17.58
CA LEU A 191 -6.87 6.74 17.06
C LEU A 191 -8.38 6.53 17.06
N ASP A 192 -9.11 6.96 18.10
CA ASP A 192 -10.58 6.87 18.13
C ASP A 192 -11.22 7.65 16.96
N HIS A 193 -10.69 8.84 16.67
CA HIS A 193 -11.15 9.67 15.55
C HIS A 193 -10.81 9.04 14.19
N MET A 194 -9.57 8.62 14.01
CA MET A 194 -9.13 7.98 12.76
C MET A 194 -9.86 6.65 12.48
N MET A 195 -10.16 5.86 13.52
CA MET A 195 -11.03 4.67 13.41
C MET A 195 -12.43 5.03 12.93
N THR A 196 -13.02 6.11 13.49
CA THR A 196 -14.37 6.57 13.13
C THR A 196 -14.48 6.99 11.67
N HIS A 197 -13.39 7.53 11.12
CA HIS A 197 -13.30 7.96 9.72
C HIS A 197 -12.74 6.88 8.76
N LEU A 198 -12.56 5.63 9.24
CA LEU A 198 -12.13 4.47 8.44
C LEU A 198 -10.77 4.63 7.75
N VAL A 199 -9.89 5.49 8.30
CA VAL A 199 -8.53 5.67 7.78
C VAL A 199 -7.52 4.74 8.47
N ILE A 200 -7.95 4.12 9.58
CA ILE A 200 -7.26 3.01 10.22
C ILE A 200 -8.20 1.85 10.54
N SER A 201 -7.66 0.63 10.50
CA SER A 201 -8.33 -0.59 10.91
C SER A 201 -8.14 -0.84 12.41
N VAL A 202 -8.94 -1.78 12.94
CA VAL A 202 -8.76 -2.28 14.30
C VAL A 202 -7.39 -2.94 14.50
N ASP A 203 -6.84 -3.57 13.47
CA ASP A 203 -5.54 -4.24 13.53
C ASP A 203 -4.41 -3.21 13.62
N ASP A 204 -4.48 -2.14 12.83
CA ASP A 204 -3.52 -1.02 12.93
C ASP A 204 -3.52 -0.43 14.34
N ARG A 205 -4.72 -0.22 14.90
CA ARG A 205 -4.86 0.29 16.27
C ARG A 205 -4.20 -0.66 17.26
N CYS A 206 -4.47 -1.96 17.16
CA CYS A 206 -3.89 -2.96 18.05
C CYS A 206 -2.37 -3.02 17.92
N GLU A 207 -1.84 -2.92 16.70
CA GLU A 207 -0.39 -2.87 16.43
C GLU A 207 0.25 -1.64 17.05
N ILE A 208 -0.39 -0.46 16.91
CA ILE A 208 0.06 0.77 17.56
C ILE A 208 0.01 0.63 19.08
N GLU A 209 -1.11 0.20 19.66
CA GLU A 209 -1.29 0.08 21.12
C GLU A 209 -0.41 -1.03 21.73
N HIS A 210 0.14 -1.94 20.92
CA HIS A 210 1.09 -2.96 21.36
C HIS A 210 2.42 -2.36 21.86
N TYR A 211 2.80 -1.18 21.36
CA TYR A 211 4.00 -0.50 21.83
C TYR A 211 3.80 -0.01 23.28
N PRO A 212 4.73 -0.32 24.21
CA PRO A 212 4.55 0.00 25.63
C PRO A 212 4.74 1.49 25.94
N ARG A 213 5.50 2.22 25.11
CA ARG A 213 5.81 3.63 25.31
C ARG A 213 5.02 4.49 24.34
N GLN A 214 4.50 5.61 24.82
CA GLN A 214 3.69 6.53 24.03
C GLN A 214 4.44 7.15 22.83
N ASP A 215 5.75 7.35 22.95
CA ASP A 215 6.58 7.85 21.84
C ASP A 215 6.68 6.83 20.69
N ASP A 216 6.86 5.54 21.02
CA ASP A 216 6.85 4.46 20.04
C ASP A 216 5.46 4.31 19.39
N GLN A 217 4.39 4.43 20.18
CA GLN A 217 3.01 4.44 19.66
C GLN A 217 2.82 5.60 18.68
N ASN A 218 3.20 6.82 19.06
CA ASN A 218 3.05 8.01 18.22
C ASN A 218 3.83 7.87 16.92
N LYS A 219 5.05 7.32 16.97
CA LYS A 219 5.84 7.04 15.79
C LYS A 219 5.16 6.04 14.85
N ALA A 220 4.62 4.94 15.38
CA ALA A 220 3.88 3.95 14.58
C ALA A 220 2.64 4.57 13.90
N LEU A 221 1.93 5.47 14.57
CA LEU A 221 0.83 6.21 13.98
C LEU A 221 1.29 7.10 12.82
N LEU A 222 2.37 7.86 12.99
CA LEU A 222 2.91 8.72 11.92
C LEU A 222 3.34 7.90 10.70
N ASP A 223 3.95 6.72 10.91
CA ASP A 223 4.32 5.81 9.83
C ASP A 223 3.08 5.34 9.04
N ILE A 224 1.97 5.04 9.72
CA ILE A 224 0.70 4.68 9.08
C ILE A 224 0.11 5.86 8.30
N VAL A 225 0.11 7.06 8.86
CA VAL A 225 -0.37 8.28 8.18
C VAL A 225 0.43 8.53 6.89
N ILE A 226 1.76 8.45 6.96
CA ILE A 226 2.64 8.59 5.80
C ILE A 226 2.36 7.50 4.75
N LYS A 227 2.25 6.24 5.19
CA LYS A 227 2.00 5.08 4.30
C LYS A 227 0.66 5.23 3.54
N ARG A 228 -0.38 5.75 4.21
CA ARG A 228 -1.75 5.85 3.66
C ARG A 228 -2.07 7.15 2.94
N ARG A 229 -1.19 8.16 3.02
CA ARG A 229 -1.27 9.43 2.27
C ARG A 229 -2.52 10.26 2.62
N GLU A 230 -2.97 11.07 1.67
CA GLU A 230 -3.96 12.15 1.80
C GLU A 230 -5.21 11.83 2.64
N PRO A 231 -5.95 10.71 2.46
CA PRO A 231 -7.14 10.47 3.27
C PRO A 231 -6.83 10.31 4.76
N ALA A 232 -5.74 9.62 5.09
CA ALA A 232 -5.32 9.46 6.48
C ALA A 232 -4.74 10.75 7.05
N TYR A 233 -4.02 11.51 6.22
CA TYR A 233 -3.44 12.78 6.61
C TYR A 233 -4.48 13.84 6.98
N SER A 234 -5.48 14.05 6.13
CA SER A 234 -6.53 15.05 6.39
C SER A 234 -7.29 14.74 7.67
N VAL A 235 -7.71 13.48 7.84
CA VAL A 235 -8.38 13.01 9.06
C VAL A 235 -7.48 13.10 10.29
N PHE A 236 -6.18 12.81 10.15
CA PHE A 236 -5.22 12.97 11.24
C PHE A 236 -5.12 14.44 11.68
N VAL A 237 -4.99 15.38 10.73
CA VAL A 237 -4.94 16.82 11.02
C VAL A 237 -6.25 17.31 11.65
N ASP A 238 -7.40 16.85 11.17
CA ASP A 238 -8.70 17.19 11.77
C ASP A 238 -8.84 16.61 13.18
N GLY A 239 -8.34 15.39 13.40
CA GLY A 239 -8.21 14.79 14.73
C GLY A 239 -7.38 15.67 15.67
N LEU A 240 -6.22 16.15 15.22
CA LEU A 240 -5.37 17.04 16.01
C LEU A 240 -6.13 18.30 16.45
N ARG A 241 -6.86 18.95 15.54
CA ARG A 241 -7.69 20.14 15.87
C ARG A 241 -8.77 19.80 16.90
N ASN A 242 -9.50 18.70 16.68
CA ASN A 242 -10.62 18.30 17.53
C ASN A 242 -10.22 17.99 18.98
N TYR A 243 -8.96 17.58 19.21
CA TYR A 243 -8.44 17.29 20.55
C TYR A 243 -7.48 18.35 21.09
N GLY A 244 -7.48 19.55 20.50
CA GLY A 244 -6.79 20.73 21.05
C GLY A 244 -5.32 20.84 20.69
N TYR A 245 -4.82 20.06 19.73
CA TYR A 245 -3.46 20.18 19.17
C TYR A 245 -3.43 21.16 17.98
N GLU A 246 -4.07 22.32 18.16
CA GLU A 246 -4.31 23.30 17.10
C GLU A 246 -3.00 23.90 16.57
N ASP A 247 -1.98 24.07 17.41
CA ASP A 247 -0.65 24.53 17.01
C ASP A 247 0.01 23.55 16.04
N ILE A 248 0.06 22.26 16.39
CA ILE A 248 0.61 21.19 15.54
C ILE A 248 -0.21 21.06 14.25
N ALA A 249 -1.54 21.09 14.36
CA ALA A 249 -2.43 20.99 13.19
C ALA A 249 -2.24 22.16 12.21
N ASN A 250 -1.93 23.35 12.71
CA ASN A 250 -1.66 24.52 11.87
C ASN A 250 -0.28 24.43 11.20
N ASP A 251 0.73 23.89 11.87
CA ASP A 251 2.04 23.63 11.25
C ASP A 251 1.95 22.59 10.11
N LEU A 252 1.03 21.63 10.26
CA LEU A 252 0.71 20.63 9.23
C LEU A 252 -0.26 21.14 8.16
N LYS A 253 -0.87 22.31 8.32
CA LYS A 253 -1.86 22.82 7.37
C LYS A 253 -1.20 23.04 6.01
N CYS A 254 -1.66 22.31 5.01
CA CYS A 254 -1.25 22.56 3.63
C CYS A 254 -2.12 23.69 3.07
N ASP A 255 -1.51 24.66 2.36
CA ASP A 255 -2.24 25.75 1.67
C ASP A 255 -3.02 25.25 0.44
N THR A 256 -3.33 23.95 0.39
CA THR A 256 -3.83 23.22 -0.78
C THR A 256 -5.30 23.44 -1.09
N GLN A 257 -5.83 24.64 -0.82
CA GLN A 257 -7.14 25.03 -1.35
C GLN A 257 -7.24 24.84 -2.87
N ASP A 258 -6.10 24.73 -3.58
CA ASP A 258 -6.03 24.52 -5.04
C ASP A 258 -5.97 23.05 -5.51
N ILE A 259 -5.89 22.01 -4.66
CA ILE A 259 -5.71 20.59 -5.10
C ILE A 259 -6.98 19.74 -5.02
N SER A 260 -8.10 20.33 -4.55
CA SER A 260 -9.41 19.69 -4.38
C SER A 260 -9.89 18.78 -5.55
N PRO A 261 -9.59 19.05 -6.84
CA PRO A 261 -10.09 18.19 -7.92
C PRO A 261 -9.31 16.88 -8.17
N ILE A 262 -8.00 16.83 -7.86
CA ILE A 262 -7.13 15.77 -8.41
C ILE A 262 -7.28 14.45 -7.63
N THR A 263 -7.52 14.52 -6.32
CA THR A 263 -7.67 13.33 -5.46
C THR A 263 -9.00 12.59 -5.69
N ALA A 264 -10.03 13.31 -6.15
CA ALA A 264 -11.34 12.74 -6.49
C ALA A 264 -11.31 11.91 -7.79
N LEU A 265 -10.43 12.24 -8.73
CA LEU A 265 -10.37 11.62 -10.05
C LEU A 265 -9.61 10.29 -10.09
N VAL A 266 -8.70 10.02 -9.15
CA VAL A 266 -7.82 8.84 -9.21
C VAL A 266 -8.31 7.65 -8.35
N SER A 267 -9.20 7.88 -7.37
CA SER A 267 -9.26 6.97 -6.21
C SER A 267 -10.31 5.87 -6.22
N ALA A 268 -11.26 5.78 -7.17
CA ALA A 268 -12.36 4.82 -6.98
C ALA A 268 -13.05 4.23 -8.23
N GLU A 269 -12.84 4.73 -9.45
CA GLU A 269 -13.75 4.37 -10.54
C GLU A 269 -13.42 3.04 -11.24
N ASN A 270 -12.18 2.54 -11.18
CA ASN A 270 -11.75 1.42 -12.04
C ASN A 270 -11.53 0.06 -11.36
N GLU A 271 -11.60 -0.05 -10.02
CA GLU A 271 -11.62 -1.36 -9.36
C GLU A 271 -13.07 -1.84 -9.21
N GLY A 272 -13.41 -2.91 -9.94
CA GLY A 272 -14.74 -3.51 -9.94
C GLY A 272 -15.26 -3.77 -8.52
N LEU A 273 -16.52 -3.41 -8.27
CA LEU A 273 -17.16 -3.53 -6.95
C LEU A 273 -17.15 -4.96 -6.36
N SER A 274 -16.94 -6.00 -7.18
CA SER A 274 -17.04 -7.39 -6.76
C SER A 274 -15.94 -7.86 -5.80
N ASP A 275 -14.83 -7.12 -5.69
CA ASP A 275 -13.62 -7.65 -5.07
C ASP A 275 -13.37 -7.14 -3.63
N TRP A 276 -14.20 -6.18 -3.17
CA TRP A 276 -14.10 -5.65 -1.82
C TRP A 276 -14.80 -6.60 -0.84
N ASN A 277 -14.07 -7.58 -0.32
CA ASN A 277 -14.57 -8.53 0.68
C ASN A 277 -14.63 -7.93 2.09
N VAL A 278 -15.13 -6.70 2.21
CA VAL A 278 -15.29 -6.02 3.50
C VAL A 278 -16.74 -6.15 3.95
N PRO A 279 -17.02 -6.86 5.05
CA PRO A 279 -18.39 -7.01 5.54
C PRO A 279 -18.99 -5.67 5.98
N LEU A 280 -20.22 -5.37 5.54
CA LEU A 280 -20.91 -4.10 5.82
C LEU A 280 -21.01 -3.77 7.31
N TYR A 281 -21.20 -4.77 8.17
CA TYR A 281 -21.32 -4.57 9.60
C TYR A 281 -20.03 -4.02 10.23
N LYS A 282 -18.85 -4.38 9.71
CA LYS A 282 -17.57 -3.84 10.22
C LYS A 282 -17.45 -2.34 9.95
N VAL A 283 -17.86 -1.93 8.75
CA VAL A 283 -17.90 -0.50 8.38
C VAL A 283 -18.86 0.26 9.28
N ARG A 284 -20.07 -0.27 9.52
CA ARG A 284 -21.07 0.35 10.42
C ARG A 284 -20.55 0.48 11.85
N LEU A 285 -19.93 -0.58 12.38
CA LEU A 285 -19.33 -0.57 13.71
C LEU A 285 -18.23 0.49 13.82
N GLN A 286 -17.32 0.57 12.85
CA GLN A 286 -16.24 1.56 12.89
C GLN A 286 -16.73 2.99 12.69
N LYS A 287 -17.68 3.26 11.78
CA LYS A 287 -18.26 4.62 11.62
C LYS A 287 -18.96 5.13 12.88
N ASN A 288 -19.40 4.24 13.76
CA ASN A 288 -20.01 4.58 15.04
C ASN A 288 -19.07 4.34 16.23
N TYR A 289 -17.77 4.09 15.99
CA TYR A 289 -16.82 3.69 17.00
C TYR A 289 -16.78 4.65 18.20
N LEU A 290 -16.62 5.95 17.95
CA LEU A 290 -16.54 6.95 19.01
C LEU A 290 -17.80 6.97 19.89
N LYS A 291 -19.00 6.92 19.29
CA LYS A 291 -20.27 6.89 20.03
C LYS A 291 -20.40 5.62 20.88
N ILE A 292 -20.02 4.48 20.32
CA ILE A 292 -20.06 3.20 21.02
C ILE A 292 -19.16 3.24 22.26
N ILE A 293 -17.93 3.75 22.13
CA ILE A 293 -16.99 3.76 23.25
C ILE A 293 -17.36 4.76 24.35
N THR A 294 -18.07 5.84 24.02
CA THR A 294 -18.45 6.88 24.99
C THR A 294 -19.77 6.59 25.69
N ASP A 295 -20.75 6.02 24.98
CA ASP A 295 -22.15 6.08 25.43
C ASP A 295 -22.61 4.78 26.12
N ILE A 296 -21.93 3.66 25.86
CA ILE A 296 -22.38 2.34 26.31
C ILE A 296 -21.80 1.97 27.70
N GLN A 297 -22.63 1.36 28.54
CA GLN A 297 -22.20 0.59 29.71
C GLN A 297 -22.05 -0.88 29.30
N HIS A 298 -20.84 -1.42 29.39
CA HIS A 298 -20.50 -2.73 28.82
C HIS A 298 -21.08 -3.93 29.60
N ASP A 299 -21.27 -3.83 30.92
CA ASP A 299 -21.57 -4.97 31.80
C ASP A 299 -22.75 -5.84 31.29
N SER A 300 -23.92 -5.23 31.08
CA SER A 300 -25.14 -5.96 30.67
C SER A 300 -25.07 -6.50 29.24
N ILE A 301 -24.31 -5.83 28.36
CA ILE A 301 -24.13 -6.21 26.97
C ILE A 301 -23.17 -7.40 26.87
N VAL A 302 -22.06 -7.35 27.60
CA VAL A 302 -21.06 -8.43 27.64
C VAL A 302 -21.68 -9.72 28.17
N ASP A 303 -22.48 -9.65 29.24
CA ASP A 303 -23.18 -10.81 29.78
C ASP A 303 -24.13 -11.46 28.75
N HIS A 304 -24.85 -10.65 27.97
CA HIS A 304 -25.70 -11.14 26.87
C HIS A 304 -24.87 -11.81 25.77
N LEU A 305 -23.74 -11.20 25.39
CA LEU A 305 -22.87 -11.72 24.34
C LEU A 305 -22.16 -13.03 24.74
N ILE A 306 -21.83 -13.20 26.02
CA ILE A 306 -21.31 -14.47 26.56
C ILE A 306 -22.41 -15.53 26.57
N THR A 307 -23.61 -15.18 27.07
CA THR A 307 -24.76 -16.10 27.10
C THR A 307 -25.16 -16.57 25.69
N SER A 308 -24.97 -15.72 24.68
CA SER A 308 -25.29 -16.01 23.27
C SER A 308 -24.16 -16.70 22.50
N ASP A 309 -23.06 -17.07 23.18
CA ASP A 309 -21.86 -17.72 22.61
C ASP A 309 -21.22 -16.93 21.45
N VAL A 310 -21.27 -15.60 21.54
CA VAL A 310 -20.59 -14.70 20.59
C VAL A 310 -19.21 -14.30 21.12
N VAL A 311 -19.16 -14.00 22.42
CA VAL A 311 -17.96 -13.60 23.16
C VAL A 311 -17.62 -14.72 24.13
N SER A 312 -16.37 -15.17 24.15
CA SER A 312 -15.96 -16.22 25.11
C SER A 312 -15.85 -15.65 26.53
N VAL A 313 -15.81 -16.51 27.54
CA VAL A 313 -15.58 -16.08 28.94
C VAL A 313 -14.22 -15.37 29.08
N ASP A 314 -13.20 -15.80 28.34
CA ASP A 314 -11.88 -15.16 28.39
C ASP A 314 -11.86 -13.82 27.65
N ASP A 315 -12.60 -13.69 26.55
CA ASP A 315 -12.86 -12.39 25.92
C ASP A 315 -13.56 -11.43 26.91
N GLY A 316 -14.54 -11.93 27.67
CA GLY A 316 -15.22 -11.17 28.73
C GLY A 316 -14.24 -10.66 29.80
N LYS A 317 -13.33 -11.51 30.29
CA LYS A 317 -12.27 -11.08 31.22
C LYS A 317 -11.33 -10.03 30.59
N LYS A 318 -11.01 -10.18 29.31
CA LYS A 318 -10.19 -9.19 28.58
C LYS A 318 -10.90 -7.84 28.53
N ILE A 319 -12.21 -7.82 28.29
CA ILE A 319 -13.02 -6.59 28.35
C ILE A 319 -12.95 -5.98 29.75
N GLU A 320 -13.24 -6.77 30.79
CA GLU A 320 -13.24 -6.31 32.19
C GLU A 320 -11.88 -5.84 32.71
N SER A 321 -10.79 -6.23 32.06
CA SER A 321 -9.43 -5.78 32.41
C SER A 321 -9.19 -4.29 32.13
N GLY A 322 -10.03 -3.64 31.33
CA GLY A 322 -9.97 -2.20 31.09
C GLY A 322 -10.24 -1.39 32.36
N LYS A 323 -9.46 -0.34 32.60
CA LYS A 323 -9.55 0.47 33.83
C LYS A 323 -10.70 1.45 33.79
N THR A 324 -11.01 1.96 32.59
CA THR A 324 -12.07 2.94 32.36
C THR A 324 -13.19 2.33 31.51
N PRO A 325 -14.44 2.80 31.62
CA PRO A 325 -15.53 2.34 30.76
C PRO A 325 -15.18 2.42 29.27
N GLN A 326 -14.47 3.47 28.85
CA GLN A 326 -14.00 3.65 27.48
C GLN A 326 -12.99 2.58 27.08
N GLU A 327 -12.02 2.24 27.93
CA GLU A 327 -11.09 1.13 27.67
C GLU A 327 -11.81 -0.22 27.55
N LYS A 328 -12.80 -0.48 28.42
CA LYS A 328 -13.62 -1.69 28.35
C LYS A 328 -14.42 -1.74 27.04
N ASN A 329 -15.06 -0.63 26.65
CA ASN A 329 -15.78 -0.54 25.38
C ASN A 329 -14.86 -0.67 24.15
N ARG A 330 -13.63 -0.14 24.20
CA ARG A 330 -12.62 -0.35 23.15
C ARG A 330 -12.25 -1.82 23.02
N ASN A 331 -12.05 -2.52 24.15
CA ASN A 331 -11.80 -3.96 24.15
C ASN A 331 -12.99 -4.74 23.55
N LEU A 332 -14.22 -4.37 23.90
CA LEU A 332 -15.44 -4.94 23.31
C LEU A 332 -15.49 -4.71 21.79
N MET A 333 -15.23 -3.49 21.32
CA MET A 333 -15.19 -3.16 19.90
C MET A 333 -14.12 -3.93 19.15
N ASN A 334 -12.93 -4.09 19.76
CA ASN A 334 -11.87 -4.91 19.19
C ASN A 334 -12.35 -6.34 18.95
N ILE A 335 -13.01 -6.95 19.94
CA ILE A 335 -13.56 -8.31 19.80
C ILE A 335 -14.65 -8.35 18.72
N LEU A 336 -15.62 -7.42 18.74
CA LEU A 336 -16.75 -7.42 17.80
C LEU A 336 -16.31 -7.25 16.34
N LEU A 337 -15.29 -6.45 16.05
CA LEU A 337 -14.77 -6.26 14.69
C LEU A 337 -14.07 -7.51 14.13
N HIS A 338 -13.75 -8.47 14.98
CA HIS A 338 -13.22 -9.78 14.60
C HIS A 338 -14.28 -10.88 14.55
N LYS A 339 -15.50 -10.62 15.03
CA LYS A 339 -16.62 -11.57 14.92
C LYS A 339 -17.29 -11.46 13.55
N ASP A 340 -18.11 -12.46 13.25
CA ASP A 340 -18.95 -12.53 12.05
C ASP A 340 -20.21 -11.67 12.19
N GLU A 341 -21.07 -11.71 11.17
CA GLU A 341 -22.35 -10.98 11.15
C GLU A 341 -23.30 -11.41 12.28
N ARG A 342 -23.22 -12.67 12.74
CA ARG A 342 -23.99 -13.12 13.90
C ARG A 342 -23.59 -12.33 15.14
N GLY A 343 -22.29 -12.11 15.37
CA GLY A 343 -21.82 -11.32 16.50
C GLY A 343 -22.32 -9.88 16.48
N PHE A 344 -22.37 -9.25 15.30
CA PHE A 344 -22.96 -7.93 15.13
C PHE A 344 -24.46 -7.90 15.46
N ASN A 345 -25.22 -8.87 14.96
CA ASN A 345 -26.66 -8.92 15.20
C ASN A 345 -27.01 -9.15 16.68
N GLU A 346 -26.26 -10.00 17.37
CA GLU A 346 -26.44 -10.20 18.82
C GLU A 346 -26.04 -8.96 19.64
N PHE A 347 -25.03 -8.22 19.19
CA PHE A 347 -24.69 -6.93 19.80
C PHE A 347 -25.83 -5.91 19.67
N LEU A 348 -26.44 -5.78 18.48
CA LEU A 348 -27.61 -4.91 18.31
C LEU A 348 -28.81 -5.36 19.15
N LYS A 349 -29.04 -6.66 19.28
CA LYS A 349 -30.09 -7.20 20.17
C LYS A 349 -29.79 -6.85 21.64
N ALA A 350 -28.54 -6.97 22.07
CA ALA A 350 -28.12 -6.61 23.43
C ALA A 350 -28.40 -5.13 23.71
N LEU A 351 -28.03 -4.23 22.79
CA LEU A 351 -28.33 -2.81 22.91
C LEU A 351 -29.85 -2.56 23.02
N ARG A 352 -30.67 -3.21 22.19
CA ARG A 352 -32.13 -3.04 22.20
C ARG A 352 -32.83 -3.59 23.43
N LYS A 353 -32.18 -4.46 24.22
CA LYS A 353 -32.75 -4.94 25.48
C LYS A 353 -32.87 -3.82 26.50
N ASP A 354 -31.95 -2.84 26.46
CA ASP A 354 -32.04 -1.65 27.28
C ASP A 354 -32.62 -0.49 26.45
N SER A 355 -33.74 0.06 26.91
CA SER A 355 -34.39 1.18 26.24
C SER A 355 -33.48 2.39 26.03
N ILE A 356 -32.45 2.58 26.88
CA ILE A 356 -31.53 3.72 26.75
C ILE A 356 -30.60 3.62 25.53
N TYR A 357 -30.39 2.41 25.00
CA TYR A 357 -29.50 2.16 23.85
C TYR A 357 -30.25 1.77 22.57
N ALA A 358 -31.57 1.69 22.61
CA ALA A 358 -32.38 1.33 21.45
C ALA A 358 -32.13 2.26 20.25
N ASP A 359 -32.06 3.57 20.50
CA ASP A 359 -31.79 4.58 19.46
C ASP A 359 -30.38 4.44 18.88
N LEU A 360 -29.38 4.12 19.72
CA LEU A 360 -28.00 3.89 19.26
C LEU A 360 -27.91 2.62 18.39
N ALA A 361 -28.59 1.54 18.78
CA ALA A 361 -28.65 0.31 17.98
C ALA A 361 -29.24 0.57 16.59
N ASP A 362 -30.35 1.31 16.55
CA ASP A 362 -31.01 1.72 15.31
C ASP A 362 -30.11 2.62 14.45
N GLN A 363 -29.39 3.56 15.07
CA GLN A 363 -28.44 4.41 14.39
C GLN A 363 -27.30 3.60 13.75
N ILE A 364 -26.72 2.64 14.48
CA ILE A 364 -25.65 1.78 13.97
C ILE A 364 -26.16 0.93 12.80
N GLU A 365 -27.32 0.29 12.94
CA GLU A 365 -27.90 -0.57 11.91
C GLU A 365 -28.24 0.21 10.62
N LYS A 366 -28.76 1.43 10.77
CA LYS A 366 -29.17 2.32 9.66
C LYS A 366 -28.03 3.19 9.13
N THR A 367 -26.82 3.07 9.67
CA THR A 367 -25.67 3.86 9.21
C THR A 367 -25.40 3.58 7.73
N GLU A 368 -25.41 4.64 6.94
CA GLU A 368 -25.12 4.60 5.52
C GLU A 368 -23.64 4.22 5.29
N VAL A 369 -23.44 3.21 4.44
CA VAL A 369 -22.11 2.73 4.04
C VAL A 369 -21.92 3.06 2.58
N THR A 370 -20.98 3.95 2.29
CA THR A 370 -20.65 4.37 0.93
C THR A 370 -19.60 3.46 0.31
N ARG A 371 -19.42 3.56 -1.02
CA ARG A 371 -18.33 2.86 -1.73
C ARG A 371 -16.96 3.30 -1.22
N THR A 372 -16.79 4.58 -0.93
CA THR A 372 -15.56 5.14 -0.39
C THR A 372 -15.22 4.56 0.98
N ASP A 373 -16.23 4.37 1.83
CA ASP A 373 -16.05 3.76 3.16
C ASP A 373 -15.49 2.34 3.06
N MET A 374 -16.10 1.50 2.21
CA MET A 374 -15.62 0.13 1.97
C MET A 374 -14.21 0.12 1.38
N ALA A 375 -13.92 1.05 0.46
CA ALA A 375 -12.63 1.16 -0.18
C ALA A 375 -11.52 1.56 0.81
N ASN A 376 -11.80 2.53 1.68
CA ASN A 376 -10.88 2.97 2.71
C ASN A 376 -10.57 1.84 3.69
N LEU A 377 -11.60 1.13 4.17
CA LEU A 377 -11.40 0.05 5.12
C LEU A 377 -10.64 -1.14 4.52
N HIS A 378 -10.91 -1.54 3.28
CA HIS A 378 -10.17 -2.61 2.62
C HIS A 378 -8.69 -2.27 2.42
N LYS A 379 -8.38 -1.02 2.09
CA LYS A 379 -6.99 -0.53 2.04
C LYS A 379 -6.30 -0.61 3.40
N CYS A 380 -7.06 -0.61 4.49
CA CYS A 380 -6.50 -0.78 5.82
C CYS A 380 -6.27 -2.26 6.19
N LEU A 381 -6.97 -3.19 5.55
CA LEU A 381 -6.86 -4.64 5.80
C LEU A 381 -5.79 -5.34 4.95
N LYS A 382 -5.17 -4.63 4.01
CA LYS A 382 -4.05 -5.08 3.17
C LYS A 382 -2.75 -4.47 3.65
#